data_AF-A0A940WAV6-F1
#
_entry.id   AF-A0A940WAV6-F1
#
_cell.length_a   1.000
_cell.length_b   1.000
_cell.length_c   1.000
_cell.angle_alpha   90.00
_cell.angle_beta   90.00
_cell.angle_gamma   90.00
#
_symmetry.space_group_name_H-M   'P 1'
#
loop_
_entity.id
_entity.type
_entity.pdbx_description
1 polymer ?
#
loop_
_entity_poly.entity_id
_entity_poly.type
_entity_poly.pdbx_seq_one_letter_code
_entity_poly.pdbx_strand_id
1 'polypeptide(L)' 'MIETSSQESYGSTRQFYDKVGCTLAAQLPDYYAKGDDKLIYLKRVR' A
#
# COMPACT_ATOMS: atom_id res chain seq x y z
N MET A 1 -7.32 -5.03 -6.46
CA MET A 1 -7.05 -4.32 -5.20
C MET A 1 -5.86 -5.00 -4.53
N ILE A 2 -4.92 -4.24 -4.00
CA ILE A 2 -3.71 -4.74 -3.33
C ILE A 2 -3.69 -4.17 -1.93
N GLU A 3 -3.41 -5.00 -0.93
CA GLU A 3 -3.29 -4.59 0.47
C GLU A 3 -1.84 -4.80 0.94
N THR A 4 -1.28 -3.82 1.65
CA THR A 4 0.09 -3.92 2.17
C THR A 4 0.25 -3.11 3.46
N SER A 5 1.30 -3.42 4.21
CA SER A 5 1.70 -2.71 5.43
C SER A 5 2.42 -1.39 5.10
N SER A 6 2.38 -0.41 6.00
CA SER A 6 3.19 0.82 5.90
C SER A 6 4.65 0.63 6.34
N GLN A 7 5.01 -0.50 6.96
CA GLN A 7 6.37 -0.78 7.41
C GLN A 7 7.41 -0.61 6.31
N GLU A 8 8.59 -0.14 6.67
CA GLU A 8 9.69 0.14 5.73
C GLU A 8 10.15 -1.11 4.96
N SER A 9 10.04 -2.30 5.58
CA SER A 9 10.32 -3.60 4.96
C SER A 9 9.53 -3.84 3.66
N TYR A 10 8.34 -3.23 3.53
CA TYR A 10 7.50 -3.28 2.32
C TYR A 10 7.71 -2.07 1.39
N GLY A 11 8.68 -1.20 1.66
CA GLY A 11 8.94 0.01 0.88
C GLY A 11 9.26 -0.27 -0.60
N SER A 12 10.08 -1.29 -0.88
CA SER A 12 10.40 -1.71 -2.25
C SER A 12 9.17 -2.25 -2.99
N THR A 13 8.30 -2.97 -2.29
CA THR A 13 7.02 -3.47 -2.79
C THR A 13 6.08 -2.31 -3.15
N ARG A 14 6.00 -1.27 -2.31
CA ARG A 14 5.20 -0.07 -2.59
C ARG A 14 5.73 0.72 -3.79
N GLN A 15 7.05 0.90 -3.88
CA GLN A 15 7.67 1.53 -5.06
C GLN A 15 7.38 0.77 -6.36
N PHE A 16 7.30 -0.56 -6.30
CA PHE A 16 6.89 -1.36 -7.45
C PHE A 16 5.44 -1.05 -7.84
N TYR A 17 4.52 -0.91 -6.89
CA TYR A 17 3.13 -0.54 -7.15
C TYR A 17 3.03 0.81 -7.88
N ASP A 18 3.77 1.81 -7.42
CA ASP A 18 3.81 3.12 -8.07
C ASP A 18 4.31 3.01 -9.52
N LYS A 19 5.38 2.24 -9.77
CA LYS A 19 5.95 2.01 -11.11
C LYS A 19 4.99 1.33 -12.08
N VAL A 20 4.13 0.43 -11.60
CA VAL A 20 3.17 -0.30 -12.45
C VAL A 20 1.81 0.41 -12.57
N GLY A 21 1.71 1.66 -12.11
CA GLY A 21 0.52 2.49 -12.24
C GLY A 21 -0.57 2.19 -11.22
N CYS A 22 -0.21 1.60 -10.07
CA CYS A 22 -1.11 1.56 -8.93
C CYS A 22 -1.14 2.92 -8.22
N THR A 23 -2.22 3.20 -7.52
CA THR A 23 -2.40 4.43 -6.73
C THR A 23 -2.90 4.06 -5.34
N LEU A 24 -2.40 4.76 -4.31
CA LEU A 24 -2.91 4.61 -2.94
C LEU A 24 -4.33 5.15 -2.88
N ALA A 25 -5.28 4.29 -2.56
CA ALA A 25 -6.70 4.60 -2.52
C ALA A 25 -7.24 4.77 -1.09
N ALA A 26 -6.64 4.09 -0.12
CA ALA A 26 -6.97 4.23 1.29
C ALA A 26 -5.79 3.86 2.19
N GLN A 27 -5.79 4.43 3.40
CA GLN A 27 -4.85 4.14 4.48
C GLN A 27 -5.65 4.05 5.77
N LEU A 28 -5.47 2.96 6.51
CA LEU A 28 -6.08 2.74 7.81
C LEU A 28 -4.98 2.78 8.86
N PRO A 29 -4.89 3.87 9.65
CA PRO A 29 -3.86 4.03 10.67
C PRO A 29 -3.88 2.92 11.72
N ASP A 30 -2.69 2.49 12.16
CA ASP A 30 -2.48 1.54 13.26
C ASP A 30 -3.23 0.18 13.11
N TYR A 31 -3.56 -0.22 11.87
CA TYR A 31 -4.40 -1.40 11.61
C TYR A 31 -3.74 -2.72 12.04
N TYR A 32 -2.46 -2.92 11.69
CA TYR A 32 -1.74 -4.15 12.01
C TYR A 32 -1.07 -4.08 13.39
N ALA A 33 -0.50 -2.91 13.70
CA ALA A 33 0.10 -2.57 14.98
C ALA A 33 0.25 -1.05 15.07
N LYS A 34 0.64 -0.52 16.24
CA LYS A 34 0.97 0.90 16.38
C LYS A 34 2.11 1.29 15.43
N GLY A 35 1.86 2.26 14.55
CA GLY A 35 2.76 2.72 13.49
C GLY A 35 2.75 1.86 12.23
N ASP A 36 1.89 0.83 12.16
CA ASP A 36 1.77 -0.08 11.02
C ASP A 36 0.35 -0.05 10.43
N ASP A 37 0.23 0.74 9.37
CA ASP A 37 -1.02 1.03 8.70
C ASP A 37 -1.33 -0.01 7.64
N LYS A 38 -2.62 -0.22 7.40
CA LYS A 38 -3.06 -0.95 6.21
C LYS A 38 -3.22 0.01 5.05
N LEU A 39 -2.45 -0.20 4.00
CA LEU A 39 -2.48 0.57 2.76
C LEU A 39 -3.22 -0.22 1.69
N ILE A 40 -4.17 0.42 1.01
CA ILE A 40 -4.93 -0.17 -0.10
C ILE A 40 -4.55 0.53 -1.40
N TYR A 41 -3.96 -0.22 -2.32
CA TYR A 41 -3.60 0.24 -3.66
C TYR A 41 -4.58 -0.28 -4.71
N LEU A 42 -4.92 0.58 -5.67
CA LEU A 42 -5.75 0.25 -6.83
C LEU A 42 -5.00 0.48 -8.13
N LYS A 43 -5.17 -0.46 -9.07
CA LYS A 43 -4.74 -0.32 -10.46
C LYS A 43 -5.98 -0.29 -11.34
N ARG A 44 -6.10 0.72 -12.18
CA ARG A 44 -7.16 0.76 -13.20
C ARG A 44 -6.83 -0.24 -14.30
N VAL A 45 -7.74 -1.18 -14.54
CA VAL A 45 -7.71 -2.09 -15.69
C VAL A 45 -8.66 -1.56 -16.75
N ARG A 46 -8.28 -1.69 -18.04
CA ARG A 46 -9.16 -1.36 -19.18
C ARG A 46 -9.87 -2.60 -19.66
#